data_AF-X6JDF3-F1
#
_entry.id   AF-X6JDF3-F1
#
_cell.length_a   1.000
_cell.length_b   1.000
_cell.length_c   1.000
_cell.angle_alpha   90.00
_cell.angle_beta   90.00
_cell.angle_gamma   90.00
#
_symmetry.space_group_name_H-M   'P 1'
#
loop_
_entity.id
_entity.type
_entity.pdbx_description
1 polymer ?
#
loop_
_entity_poly.entity_id
_entity_poly.type
_entity_poly.pdbx_seq_one_letter_code
_entity_poly.pdbx_strand_id
1 'polypeptide(L)' 'MERFVEDHQKRRLTERVDIITAINILRSQGYQQDELIGEITKVFYVDLDTYNEIVIAA' A
#
# COMPACT_ATOMS: atom_id res chain seq x y z
N MET A 1 -21.33 -15.26 0.69
CA MET A 1 -20.00 -15.79 0.30
C MET A 1 -19.00 -14.70 0.66
N GLU A 2 -18.74 -14.56 1.96
CA GLU A 2 -17.87 -13.52 2.51
C GLU A 2 -16.53 -14.20 2.76
N ARG A 3 -15.60 -14.10 1.81
CA ARG A 3 -14.23 -14.59 1.99
C ARG A 3 -13.51 -13.62 2.95
N PHE A 4 -13.81 -13.74 4.24
CA PHE A 4 -12.91 -13.29 5.30
C PHE A 4 -11.67 -14.19 5.24
N VAL A 5 -10.76 -13.89 4.32
CA VAL A 5 -9.43 -14.46 4.35
C VAL A 5 -8.71 -13.78 5.50
N GLU A 6 -8.86 -14.36 6.69
CA GLU A 6 -7.91 -14.40 7.79
C GLU A 6 -6.94 -13.21 7.82
N ASP A 7 -7.40 -12.12 8.42
CA ASP A 7 -6.71 -10.83 8.52
C ASP A 7 -5.42 -10.87 9.39
N HIS A 8 -5.01 -12.06 9.86
CA HIS A 8 -3.92 -12.23 10.82
C HIS A 8 -2.51 -12.38 10.18
N GLN A 9 -2.40 -12.29 8.85
CA GLN A 9 -1.12 -12.40 8.12
C GLN A 9 -0.87 -11.31 7.07
N LYS A 10 -1.66 -10.23 7.03
CA LYS A 10 -1.32 -9.10 6.16
C LYS A 10 0.05 -8.57 6.56
N ARG A 11 1.04 -8.71 5.67
CA ARG A 11 2.38 -8.14 5.88
C ARG A 11 2.20 -6.63 6.13
N ARG A 12 2.89 -6.13 7.15
CA ARG A 12 2.91 -4.70 7.41
C ARG A 12 3.99 -4.09 6.53
N LEU A 13 3.60 -3.14 5.70
CA LEU A 13 4.53 -2.28 4.97
C LEU A 13 4.85 -1.11 5.89
N THR A 14 5.87 -1.30 6.74
CA THR A 14 6.38 -0.28 7.67
C THR A 14 7.66 0.37 7.16
N GLU A 15 8.37 -0.28 6.25
CA GLU A 15 9.62 0.25 5.70
C GLU A 15 9.33 1.15 4.50
N ARG A 16 9.97 2.32 4.51
CA ARG A 16 9.82 3.33 3.45
C ARG A 16 10.14 2.77 2.06
N VAL A 17 11.18 1.93 1.97
CA VAL A 17 11.63 1.31 0.72
C VAL A 17 10.60 0.33 0.16
N ASP A 18 9.96 -0.46 1.02
CA ASP A 18 8.91 -1.40 0.59
C ASP A 18 7.65 -0.66 0.16
N ILE A 19 7.27 0.41 0.86
CA ILE A 19 6.12 1.26 0.48
C ILE A 19 6.38 1.92 -0.88
N ILE A 20 7.57 2.49 -1.10
CA ILE A 20 7.96 3.07 -2.39
C ILE A 20 7.94 2.01 -3.49
N THR A 21 8.40 0.80 -3.20
CA THR A 21 8.40 -0.30 -4.17
C THR A 21 6.97 -0.70 -4.55
N ALA A 22 6.08 -0.86 -3.57
CA ALA A 22 4.66 -1.15 -3.80
C ALA A 22 3.98 -0.06 -4.64
N ILE A 23 4.24 1.22 -4.32
CA ILE A 23 3.76 2.39 -5.07
C ILE A 23 4.24 2.33 -6.52
N ASN A 24 5.54 2.09 -6.75
CA ASN A 24 6.10 2.06 -8.10
C ASN A 24 5.53 0.91 -8.94
N ILE A 25 5.32 -0.26 -8.34
CA ILE A 25 4.69 -1.40 -9.01
C ILE A 25 3.27 -1.03 -9.47
N LEU A 26 2.47 -0.46 -8.57
CA LEU A 26 1.09 -0.06 -8.89
C LEU A 26 1.03 1.10 -9.89
N ARG A 27 1.90 2.11 -9.78
CA ARG A 27 2.00 3.16 -10.80
C ARG A 27 2.40 2.59 -12.16
N SER A 28 3.28 1.60 -12.20
CA SER A 28 3.64 0.91 -13.45
C SER A 28 2.50 0.10 -14.05
N GLN A 29 1.51 -0.30 -13.24
CA GLN A 29 0.27 -0.93 -13.72
C GLN A 29 -0.79 0.09 -14.18
N GLY A 30 -0.53 1.39 -14.00
CA GLY A 30 -1.41 2.48 -14.44
C GLY A 30 -2.31 3.06 -13.35
N TYR A 31 -2.18 2.62 -12.10
CA TYR A 31 -2.96 3.16 -10.99
C TYR A 31 -2.56 4.61 -10.66
N GLN A 32 -3.54 5.45 -10.40
CA GLN A 32 -3.31 6.83 -9.96
C GLN A 32 -3.05 6.91 -8.46
N GLN A 33 -2.41 7.99 -8.02
CA GLN A 33 -1.98 8.20 -6.63
C GLN A 33 -3.12 8.02 -5.61
N ASP A 34 -4.31 8.54 -5.92
CA ASP A 34 -5.52 8.38 -5.09
C ASP A 34 -6.01 6.93 -5.00
N GLU A 35 -5.71 6.10 -5.98
CA GLU A 35 -6.11 4.68 -6.03
C GLU A 35 -5.08 3.76 -5.34
N LEU A 36 -3.81 4.18 -5.29
CA LEU A 36 -2.72 3.38 -4.73
C LEU A 36 -3.01 2.93 -3.29
N ILE A 37 -3.41 3.86 -2.42
CA ILE A 37 -3.66 3.51 -1.02
C ILE A 37 -4.81 2.51 -0.87
N GLY A 38 -5.85 2.62 -1.71
CA GLY A 38 -6.96 1.69 -1.74
C GLY A 38 -6.52 0.28 -2.18
N GLU A 39 -5.64 0.19 -3.17
CA GLU A 39 -5.11 -1.09 -3.66
C GLU A 39 -4.12 -1.73 -2.66
N ILE A 40 -3.20 -0.95 -2.09
CA ILE A 40 -2.19 -1.47 -1.16
C ILE A 40 -2.87 -1.96 0.12
N THR A 41 -3.85 -1.22 0.66
CA THR A 41 -4.52 -1.58 1.93
C THR A 41 -5.42 -2.81 1.85
N LYS A 42 -5.82 -3.22 0.64
CA LYS A 42 -6.51 -4.51 0.43
C LYS A 42 -5.62 -5.70 0.77
N VAL A 43 -4.31 -5.59 0.51
CA VAL A 43 -3.36 -6.70 0.61
C VAL A 43 -2.43 -6.57 1.82
N PHE A 44 -2.04 -5.34 2.18
CA PHE A 44 -1.05 -5.05 3.22
C PHE A 44 -1.59 -4.07 4.25
N TYR A 45 -1.05 -4.15 5.47
CA TYR A 45 -1.23 -3.07 6.44
C TYR A 45 -0.19 -1.99 6.17
N VAL A 46 -0.64 -0.83 5.72
CA VAL A 46 0.23 0.31 5.38
C VAL A 46 0.26 1.29 6.54
N ASP A 47 1.45 1.74 6.90
CA ASP A 47 1.60 2.90 7.77
C ASP A 47 1.26 4.18 7.00
N LEU A 48 0.11 4.80 7.33
CA LEU A 48 -0.39 5.97 6.62
C LEU A 48 0.51 7.19 6.82
N ASP A 49 1.17 7.30 7.97
CA ASP A 49 2.09 8.41 8.25
C ASP A 49 3.29 8.35 7.30
N THR A 50 3.93 7.18 7.22
CA THR A 50 5.05 6.91 6.29
C THR A 50 4.62 7.05 4.83
N TYR A 51 3.45 6.53 4.47
CA TYR A 51 2.91 6.66 3.12
C TYR A 51 2.70 8.12 2.73
N ASN A 52 2.07 8.92 3.60
CA ASN A 52 1.86 10.34 3.35
C ASN A 52 3.19 11.09 3.26
N GLU A 53 4.16 10.79 4.11
CA GLU A 53 5.50 11.38 4.02
C GLU A 53 6.12 11.12 2.65
N ILE A 54 6.06 9.88 2.15
CA ILE A 54 6.58 9.52 0.82
C ILE A 54 5.85 10.28 -0.28
N VAL A 55 4.52 10.30 -0.24
CA VAL A 55 3.68 10.92 -1.28
C VAL A 55 3.83 12.44 -1.30
N ILE A 56 3.99 13.07 -0.14
CA ILE A 56 4.23 14.52 -0.04
C ILE A 56 5.66 14.87 -0.47
N ALA A 57 6.62 13.97 -0.28
CA ALA A 57 8.03 14.18 -0.62
C ALA A 57 8.41 13.83 -2.07
N ALA A 58 7.53 13.15 -2.82
CA ALA A 58 7.76 12.67 -4.19
C ALA A 58 7.15 13.58 -5.26
#